data_AF-A0A5C6M7B4-F1
#
_entry.id   AF-A0A5C6M7B4-F1
#
_cell.length_a   1.000
_cell.length_b   1.000
_cell.length_c   1.000
_cell.angle_alpha   90.00
_cell.angle_beta   90.00
_cell.angle_gamma   90.00
#
_symmetry.space_group_name_H-M   'P 1'
#
loop_
_entity.id
_entity.type
_entity.pdbx_description
1 polymer ?
#
loop_
_entity_poly.entity_id
_entity_poly.type
_entity_poly.pdbx_seq_one_letter_code
_entity_poly.pdbx_strand_id
1 'polypeptide(L)'
;MHLLIKGILAVGSLSACVTPTEERKISSDQQDTLDRQAQARSTEVARKNFGKQRQDYIQTASDDLNRLEEQIASIKARKIKNPEERTVHEDNVASLEGALAAARDKLADLDEASEDEWAIKQREVEVAIMTARASVEANQSPTH
;
A
#
# COMPACT_ATOMS: atom_id res chain seq x y z
N MET A 1 -55.74 24.06 41.52
CA MET A 1 -55.25 23.73 40.16
C MET A 1 -55.15 22.22 40.06
N HIS A 2 -55.95 21.61 39.19
CA HIS A 2 -56.01 20.18 38.93
C HIS A 2 -54.76 19.73 38.15
N LEU A 3 -54.18 18.57 38.50
CA LEU A 3 -54.13 17.39 37.61
C LEU A 3 -53.52 16.17 38.31
N LEU A 4 -54.30 15.09 38.30
CA LEU A 4 -53.98 13.72 38.69
C LEU A 4 -53.01 13.07 37.69
N ILE A 5 -52.07 12.24 38.15
CA ILE A 5 -51.80 10.91 37.54
C ILE A 5 -51.58 9.87 38.65
N LYS A 6 -52.45 8.85 38.63
CA LYS A 6 -52.42 7.59 39.39
C LYS A 6 -51.36 6.63 38.81
N GLY A 7 -50.72 5.83 39.66
CA GLY A 7 -49.80 4.78 39.21
C GLY A 7 -49.30 3.79 40.27
N ILE A 8 -50.23 3.23 41.07
CA ILE A 8 -50.26 1.86 41.63
C ILE A 8 -49.05 1.34 42.45
N LEU A 9 -49.29 1.18 43.76
CA LEU A 9 -48.64 0.20 44.64
C LEU A 9 -48.93 -1.23 44.18
N ALA A 10 -47.90 -2.08 44.10
CA ALA A 10 -48.05 -3.52 44.38
C ALA A 10 -46.70 -4.11 44.85
N VAL A 11 -46.60 -4.30 46.15
CA VAL A 11 -45.62 -5.18 46.81
C VAL A 11 -46.16 -6.60 46.72
N GLY A 12 -45.38 -7.59 46.27
CA GLY A 12 -45.78 -8.99 46.37
C GLY A 12 -45.08 -9.97 45.42
N SER A 13 -43.94 -10.50 45.89
CA SER A 13 -43.31 -11.79 45.59
C SER A 13 -43.89 -12.68 44.48
N LEU A 14 -43.06 -12.99 43.47
CA LEU A 14 -42.86 -14.37 43.01
C LEU A 14 -41.40 -14.58 42.60
N SER A 15 -40.82 -15.57 43.25
CA SER A 15 -39.46 -16.08 43.11
C SER A 15 -39.18 -16.51 41.67
N ALA A 16 -38.25 -15.82 41.02
CA ALA A 16 -37.44 -16.38 39.95
C ALA A 16 -35.99 -16.24 40.40
N CYS A 17 -35.36 -17.38 40.70
CA CYS A 17 -33.93 -17.47 40.96
C CYS A 17 -33.19 -16.84 39.79
N VAL A 18 -32.76 -15.60 39.95
CA VAL A 18 -31.67 -15.03 39.15
C VAL A 18 -30.46 -15.86 39.52
N THR A 19 -30.12 -16.81 38.66
CA THR A 19 -28.82 -17.46 38.67
C THR A 19 -27.77 -16.34 38.70
N PRO A 20 -26.83 -16.34 39.65
CA PRO A 20 -25.72 -15.41 39.56
C PRO A 20 -25.00 -15.70 38.26
N THR A 21 -25.04 -14.76 37.33
CA THR A 21 -24.07 -14.73 36.24
C THR A 21 -22.72 -14.75 36.93
N GLU A 22 -22.02 -15.88 36.87
CA GLU A 22 -20.62 -15.95 37.28
C GLU A 22 -19.89 -14.87 36.47
N GLU A 23 -19.64 -13.73 37.08
CA GLU A 23 -18.51 -12.90 36.70
C GLU A 23 -17.28 -13.78 36.89
N ARG A 24 -16.91 -14.50 35.83
CA ARG A 24 -15.62 -15.20 35.78
C ARG A 24 -14.57 -14.12 35.95
N LYS A 25 -14.08 -13.96 37.18
CA LYS A 25 -12.89 -13.18 37.49
C LYS A 25 -11.74 -13.86 36.76
N ILE A 26 -11.44 -13.37 35.57
CA ILE A 26 -10.22 -13.72 34.86
C ILE A 26 -9.09 -13.35 35.81
N SER A 27 -8.33 -14.35 36.29
CA SER A 27 -7.19 -14.09 37.16
C SER A 27 -6.21 -13.18 36.43
N SER A 28 -5.46 -12.33 37.14
CA SER A 28 -4.44 -11.45 36.53
C SER A 28 -3.54 -12.22 35.55
N ASP A 29 -3.15 -13.44 35.89
CA ASP A 29 -2.32 -14.30 35.04
C ASP A 29 -3.03 -14.76 33.75
N GLN A 30 -4.35 -14.96 33.81
CA GLN A 30 -5.16 -15.29 32.63
C GLN A 30 -5.37 -14.04 31.75
N GLN A 31 -5.52 -12.86 32.35
CA GLN A 31 -5.62 -11.61 31.61
C GLN A 31 -4.31 -11.29 30.88
N ASP A 32 -3.17 -11.40 31.57
CA ASP A 32 -1.83 -11.25 30.97
C ASP A 32 -1.61 -12.23 29.81
N THR A 33 -2.11 -13.45 29.94
CA THR A 33 -2.01 -14.47 28.87
C THR A 33 -2.88 -14.10 27.67
N LEU A 34 -4.09 -13.62 27.90
CA LEU A 34 -5.00 -13.15 26.84
C LEU A 34 -4.46 -11.92 26.14
N ASP A 35 -3.87 -10.98 26.88
CA ASP A 35 -3.27 -9.76 26.31
C ASP A 35 -2.05 -10.09 25.46
N ARG A 36 -1.17 -11.00 25.92
CA ARG A 36 -0.06 -11.52 25.09
C ARG A 36 -0.55 -12.23 23.84
N GLN A 37 -1.60 -13.05 23.94
CA GLN A 37 -2.18 -13.72 22.77
C GLN A 37 -2.81 -12.74 21.78
N ALA A 38 -3.52 -11.72 22.28
CA ALA A 38 -4.09 -10.66 21.46
C ALA A 38 -2.99 -9.85 20.76
N GLN A 39 -1.91 -9.53 21.47
CA GLN A 39 -0.76 -8.82 20.90
C GLN A 39 -0.04 -9.67 19.84
N ALA A 40 0.18 -10.97 20.09
CA ALA A 40 0.77 -11.88 19.11
C ALA A 40 -0.10 -12.04 17.84
N ARG A 41 -1.43 -12.09 17.98
CA ARG A 41 -2.35 -12.10 16.83
C ARG A 41 -2.32 -10.79 16.07
N SER A 42 -2.26 -9.66 16.78
CA SER A 42 -2.18 -8.33 16.17
C SER A 42 -0.91 -8.16 15.34
N THR A 43 0.25 -8.61 15.86
CA THR A 43 1.52 -8.56 15.13
C THR A 43 1.54 -9.51 13.93
N GLU A 44 0.93 -10.70 14.04
CA GLU A 44 0.80 -11.62 12.92
C GLU A 44 -0.08 -11.03 11.79
N VAL A 45 -1.21 -10.41 12.14
CA VAL A 45 -2.09 -9.73 11.17
C VAL A 45 -1.36 -8.56 10.51
N ALA A 46 -0.64 -7.74 11.28
CA ALA A 46 0.15 -6.64 10.74
C ALA A 46 1.20 -7.13 9.73
N ARG A 47 1.94 -8.20 10.06
CA ARG A 47 2.96 -8.80 9.18
C ARG A 47 2.35 -9.35 7.88
N LYS A 48 1.20 -10.01 7.97
CA LYS A 48 0.47 -10.52 6.79
C LYS A 48 0.00 -9.37 5.90
N ASN A 49 -0.55 -8.32 6.50
CA ASN A 49 -1.01 -7.14 5.76
C ASN A 49 0.16 -6.43 5.08
N PHE A 50 1.29 -6.27 5.77
CA PHE A 50 2.50 -5.70 5.19
C PHE A 50 3.02 -6.54 4.01
N GLY A 51 3.12 -7.87 4.17
CA GLY A 51 3.56 -8.76 3.09
C GLY A 51 2.67 -8.66 1.86
N LYS A 52 1.35 -8.57 2.04
CA LYS A 52 0.41 -8.35 0.93
C LYS A 52 0.59 -6.98 0.29
N GLN A 53 0.68 -5.91 1.08
CA GLN A 53 0.88 -4.55 0.57
C GLN A 53 2.16 -4.44 -0.26
N ARG A 54 3.25 -5.07 0.20
CA ARG A 54 4.52 -5.14 -0.53
C ARG A 54 4.35 -5.83 -1.88
N GLN A 55 3.71 -7.01 -1.89
CA GLN A 55 3.47 -7.75 -3.13
C GLN A 55 2.64 -6.94 -4.12
N ASP A 56 1.54 -6.34 -3.66
CA ASP A 56 0.64 -5.53 -4.50
C ASP A 56 1.38 -4.31 -5.08
N TYR A 57 2.23 -3.65 -4.28
CA TYR A 57 3.03 -2.52 -4.73
C TYR A 57 4.07 -2.94 -5.78
N ILE A 58 4.84 -4.00 -5.53
CA ILE A 58 5.88 -4.48 -6.44
C ILE A 58 5.28 -4.90 -7.77
N GLN A 59 4.13 -5.58 -7.76
CA GLN A 59 3.42 -5.93 -8.97
C GLN A 59 3.00 -4.67 -9.75
N THR A 60 2.39 -3.70 -9.07
CA THR A 60 1.95 -2.45 -9.70
C THR A 60 3.13 -1.66 -10.30
N ALA A 61 4.24 -1.55 -9.57
CA ALA A 61 5.45 -0.89 -10.04
C ALA A 61 6.07 -1.62 -11.25
N SER A 62 6.07 -2.96 -11.23
CA SER A 62 6.52 -3.78 -12.36
C SER A 62 5.67 -3.53 -13.61
N ASP A 63 4.35 -3.48 -13.44
CA ASP A 63 3.41 -3.22 -14.55
C ASP A 63 3.63 -1.82 -15.14
N ASP A 64 3.85 -0.82 -14.30
CA ASP A 64 4.17 0.55 -14.74
C ASP A 64 5.49 0.61 -15.52
N LEU A 65 6.54 -0.10 -15.07
CA LEU A 65 7.82 -0.17 -15.78
C LEU A 65 7.71 -0.89 -17.12
N ASN A 66 6.95 -1.98 -17.19
CA ASN A 66 6.72 -2.70 -18.44
C ASN A 66 5.96 -1.82 -19.45
N ARG A 67 4.98 -1.04 -18.99
CA ARG A 67 4.29 -0.07 -19.84
C ARG A 67 5.23 1.02 -20.36
N LEU A 68 6.14 1.52 -19.52
CA LEU A 68 7.16 2.47 -19.95
C LEU A 68 8.11 1.87 -20.98
N GLU A 69 8.50 0.61 -20.83
CA GLU A 69 9.32 -0.11 -21.82
C GLU A 69 8.63 -0.17 -23.19
N GLU A 70 7.34 -0.52 -23.24
CA GLU A 70 6.56 -0.53 -24.48
C GLU A 70 6.51 0.86 -25.14
N GLN A 71 6.36 1.91 -24.33
CA GLN A 71 6.36 3.29 -24.83
C GLN A 71 7.72 3.72 -25.37
N ILE A 72 8.81 3.33 -24.70
CA ILE A 72 10.19 3.58 -25.16
C ILE A 72 10.45 2.82 -26.46
N ALA A 73 10.01 1.57 -26.57
CA ALA A 73 10.10 0.80 -27.82
C ALA A 73 9.36 1.48 -28.97
N SER A 74 8.18 2.04 -28.71
CA SER A 74 7.42 2.84 -29.69
C SER A 74 8.15 4.13 -30.09
N ILE A 75 8.78 4.82 -29.14
CA ILE A 75 9.62 6.00 -29.42
C ILE A 75 10.81 5.59 -30.29
N LYS A 76 11.56 4.55 -29.89
CA LYS A 76 12.73 4.02 -30.60
C LYS A 76 12.43 3.57 -32.03
N ALA A 77 11.22 3.08 -32.29
CA ALA A 77 10.80 2.66 -33.62
C ALA A 77 10.48 3.82 -34.58
N ARG A 78 10.50 5.08 -34.12
CA ARG A 78 10.19 6.24 -34.95
C ARG A 78 11.24 6.43 -36.04
N LYS A 79 10.78 6.57 -37.28
CA LYS A 79 11.66 6.82 -38.42
C LYS A 79 12.02 8.30 -38.52
N ILE A 80 13.26 8.64 -38.19
CA ILE A 80 13.82 9.98 -38.37
C ILE A 80 14.60 10.05 -39.68
N LYS A 81 14.22 10.99 -40.56
CA LYS A 81 14.83 11.18 -41.88
C LYS A 81 16.02 12.13 -41.85
N ASN A 82 15.99 13.14 -40.98
CA ASN A 82 17.07 14.11 -40.81
C ASN A 82 18.20 13.49 -39.94
N PRO A 83 19.46 13.48 -40.40
CA PRO A 83 20.58 12.94 -39.62
C PRO A 83 20.81 13.63 -38.27
N GLU A 84 20.64 14.95 -38.17
CA GLU A 84 20.85 15.68 -36.91
C GLU A 84 19.76 15.34 -35.89
N GLU A 85 18.51 15.31 -36.32
CA GLU A 85 17.38 14.87 -35.48
C GLU A 85 17.51 13.39 -35.10
N ARG A 86 18.13 12.56 -35.95
CA ARG A 86 18.35 11.14 -35.66
C ARG A 86 19.31 10.98 -34.49
N THR A 87 20.43 11.70 -34.48
CA THR A 87 21.38 11.66 -33.36
C THR A 87 20.70 12.10 -32.06
N VAL A 88 19.96 13.22 -32.08
CA VAL A 88 19.21 13.67 -30.90
C VAL A 88 18.18 12.63 -30.46
N HIS A 89 17.51 11.98 -31.40
CA HIS A 89 16.56 10.91 -31.10
C HIS A 89 17.23 9.70 -30.46
N GLU A 90 18.39 9.27 -30.96
CA GLU A 90 19.18 8.17 -30.41
C GLU A 90 19.68 8.48 -28.99
N ASP A 91 20.18 9.69 -28.76
CA ASP A 91 20.58 10.18 -27.43
C ASP A 91 19.40 10.20 -26.45
N ASN A 92 18.24 10.68 -26.91
CA ASN A 92 17.02 10.68 -26.10
C ASN A 92 16.58 9.26 -25.76
N VAL A 93 16.59 8.33 -26.73
CA VAL A 93 16.24 6.93 -26.49
C VAL A 93 17.20 6.28 -25.48
N ALA A 94 18.51 6.52 -25.61
CA ALA A 94 19.50 6.00 -24.67
C ALA A 94 19.26 6.52 -23.24
N SER A 95 18.91 7.81 -23.11
CA SER A 95 18.54 8.41 -21.83
C SER A 95 17.29 7.77 -21.21
N LEU A 96 16.25 7.51 -22.03
CA LEU A 96 15.03 6.84 -21.59
C LEU A 96 15.28 5.39 -21.14
N GLU A 97 16.06 4.63 -21.91
CA GLU A 97 16.45 3.26 -21.57
C GLU A 97 17.26 3.23 -20.26
N GLY A 98 18.15 4.22 -20.06
CA GLY A 98 18.89 4.39 -18.81
C GLY A 98 18.00 4.71 -17.61
N ALA A 99 17.02 5.61 -17.77
CA ALA A 99 16.07 5.94 -16.71
C ALA A 99 15.18 4.75 -16.34
N LEU A 100 14.72 3.97 -17.33
CA LEU A 100 13.96 2.74 -17.10
C LEU A 100 14.79 1.69 -16.35
N ALA A 101 16.04 1.48 -16.76
CA ALA A 101 16.96 0.56 -16.09
C ALA A 101 17.19 0.96 -14.63
N ALA A 102 17.46 2.25 -14.37
CA ALA A 102 17.61 2.75 -13.00
C ALA A 102 16.35 2.54 -12.15
N ALA A 103 15.16 2.72 -12.71
CA ALA A 103 13.91 2.48 -11.99
C ALA A 103 13.67 0.98 -11.71
N ARG A 104 14.09 0.08 -12.62
CA ARG A 104 14.08 -1.38 -12.40
C ARG A 104 15.05 -1.79 -11.30
N ASP A 105 16.25 -1.23 -11.28
CA ASP A 105 17.24 -1.48 -10.22
C ASP A 105 16.68 -1.08 -8.86
N LYS A 106 16.01 0.08 -8.77
CA LYS A 106 15.35 0.52 -7.54
C LYS A 106 14.21 -0.41 -7.10
N LEU A 107 13.46 -0.96 -8.05
CA LEU A 107 12.41 -1.91 -7.74
C LEU A 107 12.99 -3.24 -7.22
N ALA A 108 14.10 -3.69 -7.79
CA ALA A 108 14.83 -4.86 -7.28
C ALA A 108 15.35 -4.62 -5.85
N ASP A 109 15.96 -3.45 -5.58
CA ASP A 109 16.38 -3.05 -4.23
C ASP A 109 15.21 -3.08 -3.23
N LEU A 110 14.02 -2.62 -3.64
CA LEU A 110 12.81 -2.62 -2.81
C LEU A 110 12.30 -4.04 -2.55
N ASP A 111 12.38 -4.93 -3.53
CA ASP A 111 11.99 -6.34 -3.38
C ASP A 111 12.96 -7.14 -2.48
N GLU A 112 14.13 -6.60 -2.18
CA GLU A 112 15.06 -7.16 -1.20
C GLU A 112 15.03 -6.43 0.15
N ALA A 113 14.37 -5.27 0.23
CA ALA A 113 14.38 -4.41 1.42
C ALA A 113 13.76 -5.06 2.66
N SER A 114 14.31 -4.71 3.82
CA SER A 114 13.72 -5.03 5.13
C SER A 114 12.45 -4.20 5.39
N GLU A 115 11.63 -4.59 6.38
CA GLU A 115 10.43 -3.82 6.79
C GLU A 115 10.78 -2.38 7.17
N ASP A 116 11.92 -2.17 7.84
CA ASP A 116 12.36 -0.86 8.33
C ASP A 116 12.82 0.08 7.19
N GLU A 117 13.36 -0.49 6.10
CA GLU A 117 13.85 0.26 4.94
C GLU A 117 12.78 0.44 3.86
N TRP A 118 11.70 -0.34 3.94
CA TRP A 118 10.71 -0.47 2.87
C TRP A 118 10.10 0.87 2.48
N ALA A 119 9.73 1.71 3.46
CA ALA A 119 9.12 3.01 3.19
C ALA A 119 10.07 3.96 2.42
N ILE A 120 11.37 3.92 2.74
CA ILE A 120 12.37 4.77 2.07
C ILE A 120 12.59 4.26 0.65
N LYS A 121 12.79 2.95 0.49
CA LYS A 121 13.01 2.31 -0.81
C LYS A 121 11.78 2.43 -1.72
N GLN A 122 10.57 2.34 -1.16
CA GLN A 122 9.33 2.56 -1.89
C GLN A 122 9.32 3.97 -2.49
N ARG A 123 9.70 4.98 -1.69
CA ARG A 123 9.77 6.36 -2.18
C ARG A 123 10.82 6.55 -3.27
N GLU A 124 11.97 5.88 -3.19
CA GLU A 124 12.98 5.88 -4.26
C GLU A 124 12.40 5.33 -5.57
N VAL A 125 11.67 4.22 -5.50
CA VAL A 125 11.00 3.62 -6.67
C VAL A 125 9.96 4.56 -7.27
N GLU A 126 9.10 5.16 -6.44
CA GLU A 126 8.08 6.11 -6.91
C GLU A 126 8.71 7.27 -7.67
N VAL A 127 9.77 7.86 -7.11
CA VAL A 127 10.48 8.98 -7.75
C VAL A 127 11.09 8.53 -9.08
N ALA A 128 11.75 7.37 -9.11
CA ALA A 128 12.37 6.85 -10.33
C ALA A 128 11.33 6.59 -11.43
N ILE A 129 10.19 5.98 -11.11
CA ILE A 129 9.08 5.75 -12.05
C ILE A 129 8.50 7.08 -12.54
N MET A 130 8.27 8.05 -11.64
CA MET A 130 7.77 9.38 -12.03
C MET A 130 8.74 10.10 -12.97
N THR A 131 10.04 10.05 -12.70
CA THR A 131 11.07 10.64 -13.56
C THR A 131 11.08 9.96 -14.93
N ALA A 132 11.11 8.62 -14.99
CA ALA A 132 11.08 7.89 -16.25
C ALA A 132 9.82 8.21 -17.07
N ARG A 133 8.65 8.29 -16.42
CA ARG A 133 7.39 8.68 -17.05
C ARG A 133 7.45 10.08 -17.63
N ALA A 134 7.91 11.07 -16.86
CA ALA A 134 8.05 12.45 -17.33
C ALA A 134 9.00 12.55 -18.54
N SER A 135 10.10 11.80 -18.54
CA SER A 135 11.02 11.75 -19.67
C SER A 135 10.37 11.14 -20.92
N VAL A 136 9.57 10.07 -20.76
CA VAL A 136 8.82 9.47 -21.87
C VAL A 136 7.79 10.45 -22.43
N GLU A 137 7.01 11.12 -21.58
CA GLU A 137 6.02 12.12 -21.99
C GLU A 137 6.64 13.29 -22.76
N ALA A 138 7.82 13.77 -22.33
CA ALA A 138 8.58 14.80 -23.02
C ALA A 138 9.01 14.39 -24.45
N ASN A 139 9.24 13.09 -24.67
CA ASN A 139 9.60 12.55 -25.99
C ASN A 139 8.37 12.14 -26.83
N GLN A 140 7.18 12.09 -26.24
CA GLN A 140 5.93 11.81 -26.96
C GLN A 140 5.25 13.07 -27.49
N SER A 141 5.46 14.21 -26.83
CA SER A 141 4.86 15.48 -27.23
C SER A 141 5.47 15.99 -28.55
N PRO A 142 4.67 16.32 -29.58
CA PRO A 142 5.19 17.01 -30.75
C PRO A 142 5.69 18.39 -30.31
N THR A 143 6.97 18.67 -30.52
CA THR A 143 7.48 20.04 -30.50
C THR A 143 6.72 20.82 -31.57
N HIS A 144 5.85 21.74 -31.12
CA HIS A 144 5.07 22.65 -31.95
C HIS A 144 5.97 23.67 -32.68
#